data_AF-A0A3A4K242-F1
#
_entry.id   AF-A0A3A4K242-F1
#
_cell.length_a   1.000
_cell.length_b   1.000
_cell.length_c   1.000
_cell.angle_alpha   90.00
_cell.angle_beta   90.00
_cell.angle_gamma   90.00
#
_symmetry.space_group_name_H-M   'P 1'
#
loop_
_entity.id
_entity.type
_entity.pdbx_description
1 polymer ?
#
loop_
_entity_poly.entity_id
_entity_poly.type
_entity_poly.pdbx_seq_one_letter_code
_entity_poly.pdbx_strand_id
1 'polypeptide(L)'
;MAIIGGMGATVENESPNAIAITGGNEPRRRDFNAGEAGLSLRMFAPILALFDREVALTGKGSLLARPIGMIEGPLRALGARVRTENGFPPVTLQGPLRGGRAEVDGSVSSQFLSGLLLATPLCENDTTLIVNGLKSAPYVRMTLEILRNFALGLDCDNELTRFDIPGRQSYRPLRYRVEGDWSGAAFLLVAGAVAGRAAVRDLNPSSLQADRRILE
;
A
#
# COMPACT_ATOMS: atom_id res chain seq x y z
N MET A 1 10.29 5.47 -7.03
CA MET A 1 11.11 6.64 -6.63
C MET A 1 10.46 7.99 -6.93
N ALA A 2 9.91 8.23 -8.12
CA ALA A 2 9.34 9.54 -8.47
C ALA A 2 8.25 10.06 -7.51
N ILE A 3 7.32 9.19 -7.06
CA ILE A 3 6.24 9.60 -6.14
C ILE A 3 6.80 10.00 -4.77
N ILE A 4 7.51 9.10 -4.09
CA ILE A 4 8.04 9.37 -2.74
C ILE A 4 9.03 10.54 -2.70
N GLY A 5 9.83 10.72 -3.76
CA GLY A 5 10.68 11.91 -3.91
C GLY A 5 9.88 13.20 -4.07
N GLY A 6 8.78 13.16 -4.84
CA GLY A 6 7.82 14.26 -4.93
C GLY A 6 7.10 14.56 -3.61
N MET A 7 6.93 13.54 -2.76
CA MET A 7 6.38 13.67 -1.40
C MET A 7 7.41 14.16 -0.38
N GLY A 8 8.67 14.32 -0.79
CA GLY A 8 9.73 14.91 0.03
C GLY A 8 10.72 13.92 0.65
N ALA A 9 10.55 12.60 0.44
CA ALA A 9 11.52 11.60 0.87
C ALA A 9 12.81 11.66 0.03
N THR A 10 13.94 11.31 0.63
CA THR A 10 15.19 11.06 -0.09
C THR A 10 15.46 9.57 -0.18
N VAL A 11 16.09 9.16 -1.28
CA VAL A 11 16.44 7.76 -1.54
C VAL A 11 17.89 7.72 -1.99
N GLU A 12 18.69 6.94 -1.28
CA GLU A 12 20.13 6.79 -1.51
C GLU A 12 20.45 5.31 -1.71
N ASN A 13 21.34 5.01 -2.65
CA ASN A 13 21.83 3.64 -2.82
C ASN A 13 22.95 3.40 -1.80
N GLU A 14 22.69 2.56 -0.79
CA GLU A 14 23.69 2.18 0.22
C GLU A 14 24.61 1.07 -0.33
N SER A 15 24.08 0.18 -1.17
CA SER A 15 24.83 -0.88 -1.87
C SER A 15 24.05 -1.36 -3.11
N PRO A 16 24.58 -2.29 -3.93
CA PRO A 16 23.84 -2.85 -5.08
C PRO A 16 22.49 -3.49 -4.71
N ASN A 17 22.33 -3.96 -3.46
CA ASN A 17 21.13 -4.65 -2.98
C ASN A 17 20.46 -3.92 -1.81
N ALA A 18 20.81 -2.66 -1.54
CA ALA A 18 20.27 -1.91 -0.42
C ALA A 18 20.06 -0.43 -0.76
N ILE A 19 18.90 0.08 -0.37
CA ILE A 19 18.57 1.50 -0.44
C ILE A 19 18.30 2.03 0.97
N ALA A 20 18.77 3.24 1.25
CA ALA A 20 18.40 4.01 2.41
C ALA A 20 17.30 5.01 2.01
N ILE A 21 16.20 5.02 2.76
CA ILE A 21 15.08 5.94 2.55
C ILE A 21 14.96 6.81 3.80
N THR A 22 15.10 8.12 3.62
CA THR A 22 14.78 9.09 4.67
C THR A 22 13.43 9.72 4.36
N GLY A 23 12.50 9.60 5.29
CA GLY A 23 11.15 10.15 5.14
C GLY A 23 11.15 11.68 5.01
N GLY A 24 10.08 12.20 4.40
CA GLY A 24 9.79 13.64 4.36
C GLY A 24 8.34 13.89 4.74
N ASN A 25 8.06 15.02 5.39
CA ASN A 25 6.73 15.36 5.89
C ASN A 25 6.05 16.45 5.04
N GLU A 26 6.63 16.83 3.90
CA GLU A 26 6.12 17.90 3.05
C GLU A 26 6.23 17.57 1.56
N PRO A 27 5.08 17.48 0.84
CA PRO A 27 5.07 17.30 -0.59
C PRO A 27 5.73 18.47 -1.33
N ARG A 28 6.81 18.16 -2.05
CA ARG A 28 7.56 19.09 -2.91
C ARG A 28 6.92 19.29 -4.28
N ARG A 29 5.97 18.42 -4.66
CA ARG A 29 5.23 18.46 -5.91
C ARG A 29 3.73 18.43 -5.67
N ARG A 30 2.97 18.83 -6.69
CA ARG A 30 1.50 18.71 -6.73
C ARG A 30 1.03 17.63 -7.70
N ASP A 31 1.83 17.28 -8.69
CA ASP A 31 1.49 16.26 -9.68
C ASP A 31 2.33 14.99 -9.49
N PHE A 32 1.64 13.86 -9.38
CA PHE A 32 2.20 12.53 -9.14
C PHE A 32 1.77 11.59 -10.26
N ASN A 33 2.69 10.74 -10.71
CA ASN A 33 2.43 9.77 -11.78
C ASN A 33 2.82 8.37 -11.31
N ALA A 34 1.84 7.45 -11.31
CA ALA A 34 1.98 6.05 -10.96
C ALA A 34 2.55 5.17 -12.09
N GLY A 35 2.88 5.74 -13.25
CA GLY A 35 3.24 5.01 -14.46
C GLY A 35 2.09 4.08 -14.85
N GLU A 36 2.40 2.82 -15.12
CA GLU A 36 1.39 1.77 -15.34
C GLU A 36 1.13 0.92 -14.08
N ALA A 37 1.66 1.33 -12.92
CA ALA A 37 1.55 0.57 -11.68
C ALA A 37 0.25 0.86 -10.94
N GLY A 38 -0.75 -0.02 -11.12
CA GLY A 38 -2.03 0.07 -10.39
C GLY A 38 -1.89 0.00 -8.87
N LEU A 39 -0.89 -0.73 -8.36
CA LEU A 39 -0.57 -0.78 -6.93
C LEU A 39 -0.22 0.62 -6.40
N SER A 40 0.69 1.32 -7.06
CA SER A 40 1.11 2.66 -6.69
C SER A 40 -0.07 3.63 -6.68
N LEU A 41 -0.90 3.60 -7.72
CA LEU A 41 -2.07 4.48 -7.82
C LEU A 41 -3.02 4.31 -6.61
N ARG A 42 -3.29 3.07 -6.21
CA ARG A 42 -4.25 2.78 -5.14
C ARG A 42 -3.67 2.96 -3.74
N MET A 43 -2.40 2.60 -3.53
CA MET A 43 -1.76 2.74 -2.22
C MET A 43 -1.38 4.19 -1.91
N PHE A 44 -0.91 4.94 -2.90
CA PHE A 44 -0.49 6.33 -2.66
C PHE A 44 -1.66 7.31 -2.55
N ALA A 45 -2.85 7.00 -3.07
CA ALA A 45 -4.02 7.88 -2.92
C ALA A 45 -4.33 8.24 -1.45
N PRO A 46 -4.52 7.28 -0.51
CA PRO A 46 -4.71 7.61 0.91
C PRO A 46 -3.48 8.27 1.54
N ILE A 47 -2.26 7.88 1.17
CA ILE A 47 -1.04 8.47 1.74
C ILE A 47 -0.91 9.95 1.33
N LEU A 48 -1.19 10.28 0.07
CA LEU A 48 -1.21 11.67 -0.41
C LEU A 48 -2.33 12.49 0.25
N ALA A 49 -3.44 11.86 0.59
CA ALA A 49 -4.54 12.49 1.31
C ALA A 49 -4.21 12.80 2.79
N LEU A 50 -3.05 12.41 3.32
CA LEU A 50 -2.61 12.85 4.66
C LEU A 50 -2.26 14.35 4.68
N PHE A 51 -1.87 14.91 3.54
CA PHE A 51 -1.38 16.29 3.49
C PHE A 51 -2.51 17.26 3.18
N ASP A 52 -2.56 18.37 3.93
CA ASP A 52 -3.46 19.50 3.66
C ASP A 52 -2.97 20.35 2.48
N ARG A 53 -2.85 19.71 1.32
CA ARG A 53 -2.45 20.33 0.05
C ARG A 53 -3.15 19.58 -1.07
N GLU A 54 -3.74 20.33 -2.00
CA GLU A 54 -4.30 19.73 -3.21
C GLU A 54 -3.19 19.19 -4.12
N VAL A 55 -3.35 17.93 -4.52
CA VAL A 55 -2.45 17.18 -5.39
C VAL A 55 -3.24 16.38 -6.43
N ALA A 56 -2.64 16.14 -7.58
CA ALA A 56 -3.15 15.27 -8.63
C ALA A 56 -2.31 14.00 -8.72
N LEU A 57 -2.97 12.85 -8.73
CA LEU A 57 -2.36 11.54 -8.93
C LEU A 57 -2.90 10.91 -10.21
N THR A 58 -2.02 10.68 -11.19
CA THR A 58 -2.37 10.11 -12.49
C THR A 58 -1.55 8.85 -12.82
N GLY A 59 -1.80 8.25 -13.98
CA GLY A 59 -1.07 7.11 -14.52
C GLY A 59 -0.54 7.36 -15.94
N LYS A 60 -0.25 6.28 -16.65
CA LYS A 60 0.06 6.24 -18.08
C LYS A 60 -0.59 5.02 -18.72
N GLY A 61 -0.72 5.05 -20.04
CA GLY A 61 -1.14 3.91 -20.86
C GLY A 61 -2.44 3.29 -20.36
N SER A 62 -2.43 1.97 -20.19
CA SER A 62 -3.63 1.20 -19.82
C SER A 62 -4.19 1.57 -18.43
N LEU A 63 -3.37 2.17 -17.56
CA LEU A 63 -3.79 2.53 -16.21
C LEU A 63 -4.87 3.63 -16.20
N LEU A 64 -4.88 4.51 -17.21
CA LEU A 64 -5.88 5.57 -17.34
C LEU A 64 -7.30 5.03 -17.57
N ALA A 65 -7.42 3.82 -18.12
CA ALA A 65 -8.70 3.16 -18.34
C ALA A 65 -9.10 2.22 -17.18
N ARG A 66 -8.32 2.16 -16.09
CA ARG A 66 -8.65 1.31 -14.95
C ARG A 66 -9.53 2.06 -13.94
N PRO A 67 -10.67 1.49 -13.52
CA PRO A 67 -11.51 2.11 -12.50
C PRO A 67 -10.75 2.35 -11.19
N ILE A 68 -10.99 3.52 -10.61
CA ILE A 68 -10.51 3.93 -9.28
C ILE A 68 -11.57 4.66 -8.43
N GLY A 69 -12.79 4.88 -8.95
CA GLY A 69 -13.85 5.59 -8.24
C GLY A 69 -14.22 5.02 -6.86
N MET A 70 -13.90 3.75 -6.59
CA MET A 70 -14.14 3.12 -5.28
C MET A 70 -13.40 3.79 -4.12
N ILE A 71 -12.36 4.59 -4.38
CA ILE A 71 -11.62 5.30 -3.31
C ILE A 71 -12.37 6.52 -2.79
N GLU A 72 -13.32 7.06 -3.56
CA GLU A 72 -13.90 8.37 -3.27
C GLU A 72 -14.69 8.39 -1.96
N GLY A 73 -15.63 7.47 -1.82
CA GLY A 73 -16.49 7.36 -0.63
C GLY A 73 -15.68 7.21 0.65
N PRO A 74 -14.77 6.22 0.74
CA PRO A 74 -13.96 5.99 1.93
C PRO A 74 -13.06 7.18 2.29
N LEU A 75 -12.39 7.79 1.32
CA LEU A 75 -11.53 8.96 1.60
C LEU A 75 -12.33 10.19 2.02
N ARG A 76 -13.52 10.43 1.44
CA ARG A 76 -14.43 11.49 1.89
C ARG A 76 -14.91 11.27 3.31
N ALA A 77 -15.28 10.03 3.64
CA ALA A 77 -15.72 9.65 5.00
C ALA A 77 -14.62 9.88 6.05
N LEU A 78 -13.35 9.71 5.67
CA LEU A 78 -12.19 9.96 6.53
C LEU A 78 -11.70 11.42 6.52
N GLY A 79 -12.44 12.33 5.89
CA GLY A 79 -12.21 13.78 5.94
C GLY A 79 -11.42 14.39 4.78
N ALA A 80 -10.97 13.59 3.80
CA ALA A 80 -10.28 14.12 2.63
C ALA A 80 -11.27 14.60 1.54
N ARG A 81 -10.87 15.61 0.77
CA ARG A 81 -11.51 15.95 -0.50
C ARG A 81 -10.88 15.10 -1.59
N VAL A 82 -11.71 14.41 -2.35
CA VAL A 82 -11.27 13.56 -3.47
C VAL A 82 -12.24 13.68 -4.63
N ARG A 83 -11.69 13.70 -5.84
CA ARG A 83 -12.43 13.72 -7.10
C ARG A 83 -11.69 12.90 -8.14
N THR A 84 -12.39 12.01 -8.80
CA THR A 84 -11.96 11.27 -10.00
C THR A 84 -12.66 11.82 -11.24
N GLU A 85 -12.16 11.48 -12.42
CA GLU A 85 -12.81 11.78 -13.68
C GLU A 85 -13.71 10.62 -14.09
N ASN A 86 -15.02 10.72 -13.79
CA ASN A 86 -16.01 9.66 -14.04
C ASN A 86 -15.61 8.28 -13.46
N GLY A 87 -14.92 8.26 -12.32
CA GLY A 87 -14.43 7.02 -11.70
C GLY A 87 -13.06 6.55 -12.19
N PHE A 88 -12.35 7.35 -13.00
CA PHE A 88 -11.04 7.03 -13.58
C PHE A 88 -9.96 8.07 -13.21
N PRO A 89 -8.66 7.73 -13.36
CA PRO A 89 -7.59 8.71 -13.25
C PRO A 89 -7.69 9.84 -14.28
N PRO A 90 -7.18 11.04 -14.00
CA PRO A 90 -6.46 11.43 -12.77
C PRO A 90 -7.39 11.54 -11.55
N VAL A 91 -6.79 11.44 -10.36
CA VAL A 91 -7.45 11.65 -9.07
C VAL A 91 -6.92 12.95 -8.47
N THR A 92 -7.79 13.92 -8.19
CA THR A 92 -7.47 15.06 -7.34
C THR A 92 -7.73 14.70 -5.88
N LEU A 93 -6.76 14.98 -5.01
CA LEU A 93 -6.79 14.66 -3.58
C LEU A 93 -6.38 15.91 -2.79
N GLN A 94 -7.08 16.20 -1.70
CA GLN A 94 -6.65 17.17 -0.72
C GLN A 94 -7.04 16.66 0.67
N GLY A 95 -6.04 16.50 1.53
CA GLY A 95 -6.23 16.14 2.92
C GLY A 95 -6.61 17.32 3.82
N PRO A 96 -6.34 17.20 5.13
CA PRO A 96 -5.76 16.03 5.77
C PRO A 96 -6.82 14.95 6.01
N LEU A 97 -6.44 13.68 5.89
CA LEU A 97 -7.21 12.59 6.49
C LEU A 97 -7.27 12.80 8.00
N ARG A 98 -8.49 12.78 8.54
CA ARG A 98 -8.76 13.04 9.96
C ARG A 98 -8.97 11.76 10.76
N GLY A 99 -9.29 10.65 10.11
CA GLY A 99 -9.75 9.43 10.76
C GLY A 99 -11.28 9.34 10.78
N GLY A 100 -11.86 8.57 11.71
CA GLY A 100 -13.30 8.30 11.78
C GLY A 100 -13.68 6.94 11.20
N ARG A 101 -14.89 6.81 10.65
CA ARG A 101 -15.40 5.53 10.16
C ARG A 101 -15.56 5.54 8.65
N ALA A 102 -15.06 4.49 7.99
CA ALA A 102 -15.27 4.28 6.56
C ALA A 102 -15.57 2.81 6.25
N GLU A 103 -16.36 2.59 5.20
CA GLU A 103 -16.62 1.26 4.65
C GLU A 103 -15.82 1.07 3.36
N VAL A 104 -15.20 -0.09 3.19
CA VAL A 104 -14.31 -0.39 2.07
C VAL A 104 -14.76 -1.69 1.40
N ASP A 105 -14.94 -1.65 0.09
CA ASP A 105 -15.18 -2.85 -0.70
C ASP A 105 -13.84 -3.58 -0.97
N GLY A 106 -13.55 -4.57 -0.14
CA GLY A 106 -12.38 -5.45 -0.24
C GLY A 106 -12.44 -6.42 -1.40
N SER A 107 -13.59 -6.56 -2.08
CA SER A 107 -13.74 -7.40 -3.27
C SER A 107 -13.21 -6.70 -4.52
N VAL A 108 -13.17 -5.37 -4.50
CA VAL A 108 -12.70 -4.52 -5.59
C VAL A 108 -11.20 -4.25 -5.47
N SER A 109 -10.70 -3.88 -4.28
CA SER A 109 -9.27 -3.63 -4.12
C SER A 109 -8.73 -3.72 -2.69
N SER A 110 -8.01 -4.81 -2.40
CA SER A 110 -7.14 -4.95 -1.22
C SER A 110 -5.94 -3.99 -1.21
N GLN A 111 -5.50 -3.53 -2.38
CA GLN A 111 -4.41 -2.57 -2.52
C GLN A 111 -4.80 -1.20 -1.93
N PHE A 112 -6.04 -0.78 -2.16
CA PHE A 112 -6.56 0.45 -1.57
C PHE A 112 -6.70 0.32 -0.05
N LEU A 113 -7.24 -0.81 0.44
CA LEU A 113 -7.27 -1.10 1.88
C LEU A 113 -5.86 -1.05 2.49
N SER A 114 -4.86 -1.65 1.84
CA SER A 114 -3.48 -1.60 2.31
C SER A 114 -2.95 -0.16 2.38
N GLY A 115 -3.28 0.68 1.40
CA GLY A 115 -2.95 2.11 1.43
C GLY A 115 -3.61 2.84 2.61
N LEU A 116 -4.89 2.55 2.90
CA LEU A 116 -5.58 3.11 4.06
C LEU A 116 -4.90 2.70 5.36
N LEU A 117 -4.59 1.41 5.53
CA LEU A 117 -3.91 0.88 6.73
C LEU A 117 -2.53 1.51 6.95
N LEU A 118 -1.83 1.90 5.88
CA LEU A 118 -0.56 2.62 5.98
C LEU A 118 -0.74 4.10 6.36
N ALA A 119 -1.84 4.72 5.95
CA ALA A 119 -2.08 6.15 6.16
C ALA A 119 -2.76 6.45 7.50
N THR A 120 -3.80 5.70 7.85
CA THR A 120 -4.70 6.03 8.96
C THR A 120 -4.08 6.03 10.35
N PRO A 121 -2.98 5.30 10.66
CA PRO A 121 -2.30 5.46 11.94
C PRO A 121 -1.75 6.87 12.17
N LEU A 122 -1.54 7.65 11.09
CA LEU A 122 -1.04 9.02 11.15
C LEU A 122 -2.16 10.07 11.23
N CYS A 123 -3.43 9.65 11.15
CA CYS A 123 -4.57 10.54 11.30
C CYS A 123 -4.65 11.14 12.70
N GLU A 124 -5.31 12.28 12.81
CA GLU A 124 -5.53 12.93 14.11
C GLU A 124 -6.46 12.13 15.04
N ASN A 125 -7.49 11.50 14.47
CA ASN A 125 -8.46 10.70 15.21
C ASN A 125 -8.29 9.21 14.89
N ASP A 126 -8.77 8.38 15.81
CA ASP A 126 -8.87 6.94 15.60
C ASP A 126 -9.74 6.62 14.38
N THR A 127 -9.40 5.52 13.72
CA THR A 127 -10.07 5.08 12.50
C THR A 127 -10.67 3.69 12.68
N THR A 128 -11.93 3.53 12.30
CA THR A 128 -12.57 2.22 12.11
C THR A 128 -12.82 1.98 10.63
N LEU A 129 -12.22 0.94 10.06
CA LEU A 129 -12.50 0.48 8.70
C LEU A 129 -13.39 -0.76 8.76
N ILE A 130 -14.53 -0.72 8.07
CA ILE A 130 -15.40 -1.88 7.84
C ILE A 130 -15.13 -2.39 6.44
N VAL A 131 -14.77 -3.67 6.28
CA VAL A 131 -14.34 -4.24 5.01
C VAL A 131 -15.28 -5.34 4.57
N ASN A 132 -15.86 -5.17 3.38
CA ASN A 132 -16.79 -6.12 2.79
C ASN A 132 -16.11 -6.95 1.69
N GLY A 133 -16.31 -8.27 1.69
CA GLY A 133 -15.95 -9.14 0.55
C GLY A 133 -14.45 -9.27 0.25
N LEU A 134 -13.57 -9.20 1.26
CA LEU A 134 -12.12 -9.26 1.06
C LEU A 134 -11.67 -10.53 0.32
N LYS A 135 -11.11 -10.38 -0.89
CA LYS A 135 -10.61 -11.52 -1.70
C LYS A 135 -9.13 -11.84 -1.51
N SER A 136 -8.39 -10.94 -0.86
CA SER A 136 -6.93 -10.92 -0.91
C SER A 136 -6.34 -10.79 0.49
N ALA A 137 -6.80 -11.65 1.41
CA ALA A 137 -6.35 -11.67 2.80
C ALA A 137 -4.82 -11.79 2.96
N PRO A 138 -4.06 -12.59 2.18
CA PRO A 138 -2.62 -12.69 2.34
C PRO A 138 -1.90 -11.34 2.22
N TYR A 139 -2.27 -10.52 1.24
CA TYR A 139 -1.67 -9.19 1.04
C TYR A 139 -2.02 -8.23 2.18
N VAL A 140 -3.23 -8.30 2.74
CA VAL A 140 -3.58 -7.49 3.91
C VAL A 140 -2.76 -7.92 5.13
N ARG A 141 -2.59 -9.23 5.35
CA ARG A 141 -1.77 -9.76 6.44
C ARG A 141 -0.30 -9.33 6.31
N MET A 142 0.25 -9.31 5.10
CA MET A 142 1.57 -8.73 4.84
C MET A 142 1.63 -7.25 5.25
N THR A 143 0.63 -6.45 4.89
CA THR A 143 0.56 -5.04 5.32
C THR A 143 0.53 -4.89 6.85
N LEU A 144 -0.22 -5.75 7.54
CA LEU A 144 -0.26 -5.76 9.02
C LEU A 144 1.10 -6.11 9.63
N GLU A 145 1.82 -7.06 9.05
CA GLU A 145 3.18 -7.40 9.48
C GLU A 145 4.14 -6.22 9.30
N ILE A 146 4.08 -5.54 8.15
CA ILE A 146 4.88 -4.33 7.91
C ILE A 146 4.56 -3.25 8.96
N LEU A 147 3.29 -2.97 9.22
CA LEU A 147 2.90 -1.99 10.24
C LEU A 147 3.49 -2.32 11.61
N ARG A 148 3.39 -3.58 12.04
CA ARG A 148 3.98 -4.04 13.31
C ARG A 148 5.50 -3.86 13.33
N ASN A 149 6.20 -4.20 12.26
CA ASN A 149 7.64 -4.04 12.15
C ASN A 149 8.08 -2.58 12.29
N PHE A 150 7.27 -1.64 11.79
CA PHE A 150 7.49 -0.20 11.93
C PHE A 150 6.92 0.41 13.23
N ALA A 151 6.55 -0.44 14.20
CA ALA A 151 6.02 -0.08 15.52
C ALA A 151 4.65 0.61 15.50
N LEU A 152 3.79 0.29 14.52
CA LEU A 152 2.40 0.70 14.47
C LEU A 152 1.52 -0.43 15.03
N GLY A 153 0.58 -0.06 15.89
CA GLY A 153 -0.41 -0.98 16.47
C GLY A 153 -1.80 -0.75 15.89
N LEU A 154 -2.54 -1.83 15.65
CA LEU A 154 -3.96 -1.79 15.34
C LEU A 154 -4.58 -3.15 15.69
N ASP A 155 -5.90 -3.15 15.89
CA ASP A 155 -6.68 -4.35 16.14
C ASP A 155 -7.55 -4.68 14.92
N CYS A 156 -7.73 -5.97 14.65
CA CYS A 156 -8.66 -6.45 13.64
C CYS A 156 -9.28 -7.79 14.06
N ASP A 157 -10.46 -8.10 13.53
CA ASP A 157 -11.05 -9.42 13.68
C ASP A 157 -10.30 -10.49 12.86
N ASN A 158 -10.62 -11.76 13.09
CA ASN A 158 -9.95 -12.88 12.41
C ASN A 158 -10.30 -12.94 10.93
N GLU A 159 -11.51 -12.51 10.59
CA GLU A 159 -12.11 -12.48 9.27
C GLU A 159 -11.64 -11.30 8.42
N LEU A 160 -10.91 -10.35 9.02
CA LEU A 160 -10.44 -9.11 8.39
C LEU A 160 -11.61 -8.26 7.82
N THR A 161 -12.73 -8.22 8.54
CA THR A 161 -13.92 -7.43 8.22
C THR A 161 -14.00 -6.14 9.01
N ARG A 162 -13.23 -6.01 10.09
CA ARG A 162 -13.13 -4.78 10.89
C ARG A 162 -11.70 -4.52 11.31
N PHE A 163 -11.27 -3.27 11.17
CA PHE A 163 -9.99 -2.77 11.65
C PHE A 163 -10.22 -1.54 12.53
N ASP A 164 -9.66 -1.55 13.73
CA ASP A 164 -9.66 -0.44 14.68
C ASP A 164 -8.23 0.06 14.87
N ILE A 165 -8.00 1.31 14.48
CA ILE A 165 -6.67 1.86 14.23
C ILE A 165 -6.52 3.13 15.06
N PRO A 166 -5.71 3.12 16.14
CA PRO A 166 -5.41 4.32 16.91
C PRO A 166 -4.78 5.41 16.03
N GLY A 167 -5.23 6.65 16.20
CA GLY A 167 -4.62 7.81 15.54
C GLY A 167 -3.33 8.27 16.21
N ARG A 168 -2.69 9.28 15.63
CA ARG A 168 -1.50 9.98 16.15
C ARG A 168 -0.30 9.06 16.45
N GLN A 169 -0.22 7.93 15.76
CA GLN A 169 0.95 7.06 15.83
C GLN A 169 2.09 7.65 15.00
N SER A 170 3.28 7.03 15.11
CA SER A 170 4.45 7.42 14.31
C SER A 170 5.24 6.19 13.90
N TYR A 171 5.70 6.19 12.64
CA TYR A 171 6.58 5.15 12.13
C TYR A 171 7.96 5.25 12.79
N ARG A 172 8.49 4.11 13.24
CA ARG A 172 9.90 4.01 13.68
C ARG A 172 10.76 3.47 12.55
N PRO A 173 11.89 4.13 12.23
CA PRO A 173 12.80 3.64 11.21
C PRO A 173 13.45 2.32 11.65
N LEU A 174 13.69 1.42 10.70
CA LEU A 174 14.43 0.19 10.91
C LEU A 174 15.21 -0.21 9.66
N ARG A 175 16.16 -1.14 9.84
CA ARG A 175 16.71 -1.92 8.72
C ARG A 175 15.75 -3.07 8.43
N TYR A 176 15.18 -3.06 7.23
CA TYR A 176 14.23 -4.07 6.78
C TYR A 176 14.82 -4.85 5.60
N ARG A 177 14.83 -6.18 5.70
CA ARG A 177 15.21 -7.05 4.59
C ARG A 177 13.97 -7.43 3.81
N VAL A 178 13.89 -7.00 2.55
CA VAL A 178 12.86 -7.47 1.62
C VAL A 178 13.23 -8.90 1.20
N GLU A 179 12.31 -9.83 1.41
CA GLU A 179 12.46 -11.21 0.97
C GLU A 179 12.34 -11.34 -0.56
N GLY A 180 12.86 -12.44 -1.11
CA GLY A 180 12.72 -12.77 -2.52
C GLY A 180 11.26 -12.97 -2.92
N ASP A 181 10.96 -12.66 -4.18
CA ASP A 181 9.62 -12.80 -4.75
C ASP A 181 9.29 -14.28 -5.03
N TRP A 182 8.29 -14.80 -4.33
CA TRP A 182 7.82 -16.18 -4.51
C TRP A 182 7.17 -16.39 -5.88
N SER A 183 6.46 -15.40 -6.41
CA SER A 183 5.86 -15.48 -7.75
C SER A 183 6.95 -15.58 -8.82
N GLY A 184 7.98 -14.75 -8.74
CA GLY A 184 9.14 -14.82 -9.64
C GLY A 184 9.96 -16.10 -9.49
N ALA A 185 10.14 -16.58 -8.26
CA ALA A 185 10.88 -17.81 -7.99
C ALA A 185 10.16 -19.08 -8.45
N ALA A 186 8.83 -19.06 -8.53
CA ALA A 186 8.02 -20.21 -8.89
C ALA A 186 8.49 -20.89 -10.19
N PHE A 187 8.81 -20.09 -11.22
CA PHE A 187 9.28 -20.61 -12.50
C PHE A 187 10.60 -21.38 -12.39
N LEU A 188 11.53 -20.89 -11.58
CA LEU A 188 12.83 -21.53 -11.35
C LEU A 188 12.68 -22.83 -10.54
N LEU A 189 11.77 -22.84 -9.56
CA LEU A 189 11.46 -24.02 -8.77
C LEU A 189 10.82 -25.12 -9.63
N VAL A 190 9.86 -24.76 -10.48
CA VAL A 190 9.25 -25.69 -11.45
C VAL A 190 10.30 -26.21 -12.43
N ALA A 191 11.15 -25.35 -12.98
CA ALA A 191 12.23 -25.77 -13.87
C ALA A 191 13.17 -26.79 -13.19
N GLY A 192 13.50 -26.57 -11.92
CA GLY A 192 14.20 -27.56 -11.11
C GLY A 192 13.42 -28.88 -11.03
N ALA A 193 12.17 -28.84 -10.58
CA ALA A 193 11.34 -30.03 -10.40
C ALA A 193 11.21 -30.89 -11.68
N VAL A 194 11.15 -30.27 -12.86
CA VAL A 194 10.96 -30.98 -14.13
C VAL A 194 12.25 -31.32 -14.86
N ALA A 195 13.32 -30.53 -14.70
CA ALA A 195 14.54 -30.65 -15.52
C ALA A 195 15.82 -30.94 -14.72
N GLY A 196 15.75 -31.04 -13.38
CA GLY A 196 16.89 -31.48 -12.56
C GLY A 196 16.96 -30.83 -11.18
N ARG A 197 18.02 -30.09 -10.91
CA ARG A 197 18.24 -29.41 -9.62
C ARG A 197 18.34 -27.91 -9.85
N ALA A 198 17.44 -27.15 -9.23
CA ALA A 198 17.53 -25.71 -9.11
C ALA A 198 17.63 -25.31 -7.63
N ALA A 199 18.37 -24.23 -7.36
CA ALA A 199 18.44 -23.63 -6.03
C ALA A 199 18.14 -22.13 -6.17
N VAL A 200 17.10 -21.67 -5.48
CA VAL A 200 16.72 -20.25 -5.41
C VAL A 200 17.11 -19.73 -4.02
N ARG A 201 17.84 -18.62 -3.98
CA ARG A 201 18.29 -17.99 -2.73
C ARG A 201 17.32 -16.88 -2.32
N ASP A 202 17.46 -16.43 -1.07
CA ASP A 202 16.72 -15.29 -0.51
C ASP A 202 15.20 -15.44 -0.40
N LEU A 203 14.68 -16.67 -0.54
CA LEU A 203 13.30 -16.99 -0.19
C LEU A 203 13.16 -17.26 1.30
N ASN A 204 12.03 -16.85 1.87
CA ASN A 204 11.65 -17.13 3.25
C ASN A 204 10.60 -18.25 3.30
N PRO A 205 10.92 -19.44 3.82
CA PRO A 205 9.99 -20.56 3.92
C PRO A 205 8.79 -20.33 4.84
N SER A 206 8.82 -19.28 5.67
CA SER A 206 7.70 -18.86 6.52
C SER A 206 6.99 -17.60 5.99
N SER A 207 7.22 -17.23 4.74
CA SER A 207 6.65 -16.04 4.10
C SER A 207 5.12 -16.04 4.08
N LEU A 208 4.54 -14.83 4.17
CA LEU A 208 3.12 -14.57 3.96
C LEU A 208 2.73 -14.39 2.48
N GLN A 209 3.71 -14.38 1.56
CA GLN A 209 3.42 -14.34 0.12
C GLN A 209 2.62 -15.59 -0.26
N ALA A 210 1.51 -15.37 -0.98
CA ALA A 210 0.58 -16.46 -1.33
C ALA A 210 1.27 -17.56 -2.16
N ASP A 211 2.18 -17.18 -3.06
CA ASP A 211 2.86 -18.07 -4.00
C ASP A 211 3.86 -19.01 -3.33
N ARG A 212 4.18 -18.81 -2.04
CA ARG A 212 4.89 -19.80 -1.20
C ARG A 212 4.21 -21.18 -1.24
N ARG A 213 2.90 -21.21 -1.53
CA ARG A 213 2.10 -22.43 -1.74
C ARG A 213 2.69 -23.40 -2.76
N ILE A 214 3.61 -22.96 -3.62
CA ILE A 214 4.31 -23.87 -4.55
C ILE A 214 5.15 -24.96 -3.85
N LEU A 215 5.44 -24.80 -2.55
CA LEU A 215 6.10 -25.83 -1.75
C LEU A 215 5.16 -26.93 -1.22
N GLU A 216 3.84 -26.75 -1.36
CA GLU A 216 2.81 -27.67 -0.88
C GLU A 216 2.32 -28.58 -2.02
#